data_AF-A0A529KCD5-F1
#
_entry.id   AF-A0A529KCD5-F1
#
_cell.length_a   1.000
_cell.length_b   1.000
_cell.length_c   1.000
_cell.angle_alpha   90.00
_cell.angle_beta   90.00
_cell.angle_gamma   90.00
#
_symmetry.space_group_name_H-M   'P 1'
#
loop_
_entity.id
_entity.type
_entity.pdbx_description
1 polymer ?
#
loop_
_entity_poly.entity_id
_entity_poly.type
_entity_poly.pdbx_seq_one_letter_code
_entity_poly.pdbx_strand_id
1 'polypeptide(L)'
;FYVAGLLVMAGVGLFLITSAVGRAWCGYACPQTVWVDLFLVVERAIEGDRNARMKLDAGPWTARKLMLRVSKHAIWLVIGAATGGAWIFYFADAPTLVGELFTGTAAPVAYITIAVLTATTYTFGGLMREQVCTYMCPWPRIQAAMLDENSLTVTYNDWRGEPRSRHAKKVQASGQSVGDCVDCNACVAVCPMGIDIRDGQQLECITCALCIDACDGVMDKLGKERGLISYATLSDYNANMMLATAGGSSSINPSLVRTAVGTFSDQVAHFHIRKIFRPRTYVYMGLWSLIGLGLLYSLLTRDRLELNVLHDRNPQFVTLSDGSIRNGYSVKLLNMIPEPRTIVVTMQGLRGAEMSVVGID
;
A
#
# COMPACT_ATOMS: atom_id res chain seq x y z
N PHE A 1 4.63 -22.19 -4.90
CA PHE A 1 5.79 -21.46 -5.48
C PHE A 1 5.41 -20.09 -6.03
N TYR A 2 4.45 -19.97 -6.96
CA TYR A 2 4.09 -18.67 -7.55
C TYR A 2 3.68 -17.58 -6.54
N VAL A 3 2.83 -17.90 -5.57
CA VAL A 3 2.41 -16.96 -4.51
C VAL A 3 3.61 -16.45 -3.72
N ALA A 4 4.50 -17.35 -3.29
CA ALA A 4 5.73 -16.97 -2.61
C ALA A 4 6.61 -16.07 -3.48
N GLY A 5 6.75 -16.39 -4.77
CA GLY A 5 7.45 -15.55 -5.74
C GLY A 5 6.84 -14.15 -5.88
N LEU A 6 5.51 -14.05 -5.97
CA LEU A 6 4.79 -12.78 -6.01
C LEU A 6 4.99 -11.96 -4.72
N LEU A 7 5.03 -12.60 -3.55
CA LEU A 7 5.32 -11.93 -2.28
C LEU A 7 6.75 -11.39 -2.24
N VAL A 8 7.73 -12.15 -2.74
CA VAL A 8 9.12 -11.67 -2.86
C VAL A 8 9.19 -10.50 -3.85
N MET A 9 8.51 -10.58 -5.00
CA MET A 9 8.41 -9.46 -5.94
C MET A 9 7.76 -8.23 -5.31
N ALA A 10 6.69 -8.40 -4.53
CA ALA A 10 6.03 -7.30 -3.83
C ALA A 10 6.99 -6.65 -2.82
N GLY A 11 7.78 -7.45 -2.09
CA GLY A 11 8.83 -6.97 -1.21
C GLY A 11 9.87 -6.12 -1.95
N VAL A 12 10.49 -6.67 -3.01
CA VAL A 12 11.48 -5.92 -3.82
C VAL A 12 10.85 -4.69 -4.48
N GLY A 13 9.61 -4.79 -4.95
CA GLY A 13 8.84 -3.69 -5.52
C GLY A 13 8.60 -2.57 -4.51
N LEU A 14 8.35 -2.91 -3.25
CA LEU A 14 8.23 -1.93 -2.18
C LEU A 14 9.56 -1.18 -1.96
N PHE A 15 10.70 -1.86 -1.96
CA PHE A 15 12.02 -1.21 -1.90
C PHE A 15 12.27 -0.29 -3.09
N LEU A 16 11.94 -0.75 -4.30
CA LEU A 16 12.07 0.03 -5.53
C LEU A 16 11.24 1.33 -5.44
N ILE A 17 9.93 1.20 -5.15
CA ILE A 17 9.03 2.36 -5.05
C ILE A 17 9.45 3.28 -3.91
N THR A 18 9.81 2.73 -2.74
CA THR A 18 10.19 3.53 -1.58
C THR A 18 11.46 4.34 -1.85
N SER A 19 12.43 3.75 -2.55
CA SER A 19 13.63 4.47 -2.96
C SER A 19 13.36 5.55 -4.00
N ALA A 20 12.35 5.42 -4.86
CA ALA A 20 12.08 6.41 -5.90
C ALA A 20 11.13 7.53 -5.44
N VAL A 21 10.02 7.17 -4.81
CA VAL A 21 8.86 8.04 -4.56
C VAL A 21 8.49 8.08 -3.07
N GLY A 22 9.41 7.67 -2.20
CA GLY A 22 9.21 7.71 -0.76
C GLY A 22 8.07 6.82 -0.26
N ARG A 23 7.28 7.30 0.71
CA ARG A 23 6.25 6.48 1.38
C ARG A 23 4.93 6.37 0.62
N ALA A 24 4.97 6.30 -0.71
CA ALA A 24 3.80 6.19 -1.59
C ALA A 24 2.89 5.00 -1.22
N TRP A 25 3.46 3.87 -0.77
CA TRP A 25 2.67 2.74 -0.27
C TRP A 25 1.76 3.13 0.91
N CYS A 26 2.32 3.74 1.96
CA CYS A 26 1.54 4.17 3.11
C CYS A 26 0.50 5.24 2.75
N GLY A 27 0.85 6.15 1.84
CA GLY A 27 -0.02 7.26 1.46
C GLY A 27 -1.21 6.89 0.58
N TYR A 28 -1.10 5.83 -0.24
CA TYR A 28 -2.07 5.59 -1.32
C TYR A 28 -2.57 4.15 -1.47
N ALA A 29 -1.80 3.14 -1.02
CA ALA A 29 -2.10 1.74 -1.35
C ALA A 29 -2.20 0.82 -0.13
N CYS A 30 -1.69 1.24 1.03
CA CYS A 30 -1.77 0.47 2.25
C CYS A 30 -3.24 0.20 2.62
N PRO A 31 -3.61 -1.06 2.95
CA PRO A 31 -5.00 -1.40 3.28
C PRO A 31 -5.60 -0.51 4.37
N GLN A 32 -4.79 -0.17 5.40
CA GLN A 32 -5.23 0.71 6.47
C GLN A 32 -5.69 2.08 5.93
N THR A 33 -4.90 2.71 5.06
CA THR A 33 -5.23 4.02 4.47
C THR A 33 -6.46 3.93 3.59
N VAL A 34 -6.53 2.92 2.71
CA VAL A 34 -7.68 2.72 1.81
C VAL A 34 -8.97 2.51 2.59
N TRP A 35 -8.95 1.72 3.68
CA TRP A 35 -10.13 1.51 4.52
C TRP A 35 -10.54 2.77 5.28
N VAL A 36 -9.58 3.50 5.86
CA VAL A 36 -9.86 4.76 6.56
C VAL A 36 -10.50 5.77 5.59
N ASP A 37 -9.92 5.95 4.41
CA ASP A 37 -10.45 6.89 3.40
C ASP A 37 -11.85 6.49 2.94
N LEU A 38 -12.07 5.20 2.66
CA LEU A 38 -13.39 4.69 2.29
C LEU A 38 -14.42 4.93 3.42
N PHE A 39 -14.05 4.66 4.66
CA PHE A 39 -14.94 4.90 5.81
C PHE A 39 -15.22 6.38 6.05
N LEU A 40 -14.25 7.27 5.82
CA LEU A 40 -14.44 8.71 5.90
C LEU A 40 -15.35 9.24 4.78
N VAL A 41 -15.27 8.69 3.57
CA VAL A 41 -16.19 9.01 2.47
C VAL A 41 -17.61 8.61 2.83
N VAL A 42 -17.80 7.39 3.38
CA VAL A 42 -19.12 6.92 3.86
C VAL A 42 -19.63 7.82 5.00
N GLU A 43 -18.79 8.15 5.97
CA GLU A 43 -19.16 9.02 7.09
C GLU A 43 -19.56 10.41 6.62
N ARG A 44 -18.83 10.98 5.65
CA ARG A 44 -19.15 12.27 5.06
C ARG A 44 -20.47 12.23 4.27
N ALA A 45 -20.73 11.15 3.55
CA ALA A 45 -21.97 10.99 2.79
C ALA A 45 -23.21 10.89 3.69
N ILE A 46 -23.08 10.26 4.87
CA ILE A 46 -24.20 10.02 5.79
C ILE A 46 -24.38 11.17 6.79
N GLU A 47 -23.30 11.59 7.46
CA GLU A 47 -23.37 12.57 8.57
C GLU A 47 -22.99 13.99 8.13
N GLY A 48 -22.48 14.16 6.92
CA GLY A 48 -22.06 15.45 6.36
C GLY A 48 -20.62 15.83 6.68
N ASP A 49 -20.28 17.07 6.36
CA ASP A 49 -18.96 17.65 6.61
C ASP A 49 -18.64 17.81 8.10
N ARG A 50 -17.37 18.12 8.42
CA ARG A 50 -16.86 18.25 9.80
C ARG A 50 -17.78 19.08 10.71
N ASN A 51 -18.23 20.26 10.26
CA ASN A 51 -19.08 21.14 11.07
C ASN A 51 -20.47 20.52 11.34
N ALA A 52 -21.04 19.80 10.36
CA ALA A 52 -22.30 19.09 10.53
C ALA A 52 -22.15 17.96 11.56
N ARG A 53 -21.04 17.21 11.50
CA ARG A 53 -20.73 16.14 12.46
C ARG A 53 -20.53 16.68 13.87
N MET A 54 -19.73 17.74 14.05
CA MET A 54 -19.54 18.37 15.37
C MET A 54 -20.87 18.84 15.97
N LYS A 55 -21.75 19.42 15.14
CA LYS A 55 -23.10 19.83 15.58
C LYS A 55 -23.99 18.62 15.92
N LEU A 56 -23.91 17.54 15.14
CA LEU A 56 -24.63 16.29 15.39
C LEU A 56 -24.17 15.63 16.70
N ASP A 57 -22.88 15.68 16.99
CA ASP A 57 -22.29 15.13 18.22
C ASP A 57 -22.73 15.89 19.46
N ALA A 58 -22.68 17.22 19.44
CA ALA A 58 -23.10 18.05 20.56
C ALA A 58 -24.62 18.04 20.81
N GLY A 59 -25.42 17.66 19.80
CA GLY A 59 -26.88 17.61 19.91
C GLY A 59 -27.41 16.41 20.73
N PRO A 60 -28.66 16.48 21.23
CA PRO A 60 -29.29 15.38 21.96
C PRO A 60 -29.52 14.14 21.08
N TRP A 61 -29.68 12.98 21.71
CA TRP A 61 -30.02 11.73 21.04
C TRP A 61 -31.44 11.78 20.49
N THR A 62 -31.57 12.14 19.21
CA THR A 62 -32.82 12.13 18.44
C THR A 62 -32.89 10.88 17.57
N ALA A 63 -34.10 10.48 17.14
CA ALA A 63 -34.29 9.37 16.21
C ALA A 63 -33.47 9.54 14.91
N ARG A 64 -33.37 10.77 14.40
CA ARG A 64 -32.52 11.11 13.25
C ARG A 64 -31.04 10.83 13.54
N LYS A 65 -30.51 11.27 14.69
CA LYS A 65 -29.11 11.02 15.07
C LYS A 65 -28.83 9.52 15.17
N LEU A 66 -29.75 8.77 15.78
CA LEU A 66 -29.64 7.32 15.89
C LEU A 66 -29.61 6.65 14.51
N MET A 67 -30.53 7.00 13.61
CA MET A 67 -30.57 6.46 12.25
C MET A 67 -29.28 6.74 11.47
N LEU A 68 -28.74 7.95 11.53
CA LEU A 68 -27.49 8.31 10.86
C LEU A 68 -26.31 7.47 11.39
N ARG A 69 -26.18 7.36 12.71
CA ARG A 69 -25.11 6.57 13.36
C ARG A 69 -25.22 5.09 13.01
N VAL A 70 -26.40 4.50 13.15
CA VAL A 70 -26.64 3.08 12.83
C VAL A 70 -26.38 2.82 11.36
N SER A 71 -26.85 3.68 10.46
CA SER A 71 -26.63 3.52 9.01
C SER A 71 -25.14 3.56 8.66
N LYS A 72 -24.38 4.49 9.26
CA LYS A 72 -22.93 4.56 9.08
C LYS A 72 -22.23 3.28 9.52
N HIS A 73 -22.48 2.85 10.76
CA HIS A 73 -21.83 1.67 11.31
C HIS A 73 -22.26 0.38 10.58
N ALA A 74 -23.52 0.29 10.14
CA ALA A 74 -24.00 -0.82 9.33
C ALA A 74 -23.25 -0.90 7.98
N ILE A 75 -23.07 0.23 7.30
CA ILE A 75 -22.31 0.26 6.03
C ILE A 75 -20.83 -0.07 6.26
N TRP A 76 -20.21 0.43 7.34
CA TRP A 76 -18.84 0.05 7.69
C TRP A 76 -18.69 -1.46 7.94
N LEU A 77 -19.66 -2.08 8.63
CA LEU A 77 -19.67 -3.53 8.87
C LEU A 77 -19.87 -4.31 7.57
N VAL A 78 -20.75 -3.86 6.67
CA VAL A 78 -20.93 -4.47 5.35
C VAL A 78 -19.64 -4.42 4.53
N ILE A 79 -18.96 -3.27 4.52
CA ILE A 79 -17.66 -3.13 3.85
C ILE A 79 -16.60 -4.05 4.47
N GLY A 80 -16.54 -4.11 5.81
CA GLY A 80 -15.64 -5.02 6.53
C GLY A 80 -15.92 -6.49 6.20
N ALA A 81 -17.19 -6.90 6.18
CA ALA A 81 -17.62 -8.25 5.83
C ALA A 81 -17.33 -8.60 4.36
N ALA A 82 -17.55 -7.67 3.44
CA ALA A 82 -17.20 -7.84 2.03
C ALA A 82 -15.68 -8.01 1.85
N THR A 83 -14.89 -7.22 2.57
CA THR A 83 -13.42 -7.31 2.56
C THR A 83 -12.93 -8.64 3.13
N GLY A 84 -13.45 -9.05 4.29
CA GLY A 84 -13.11 -10.33 4.92
C GLY A 84 -13.55 -11.53 4.10
N GLY A 85 -14.77 -11.50 3.54
CA GLY A 85 -15.32 -12.55 2.68
C GLY A 85 -14.53 -12.72 1.38
N ALA A 86 -14.14 -11.62 0.74
CA ALA A 86 -13.31 -11.66 -0.46
C ALA A 86 -11.96 -12.37 -0.24
N TRP A 87 -11.39 -12.28 0.97
CA TRP A 87 -10.16 -12.99 1.30
C TRP A 87 -10.35 -14.51 1.42
N ILE A 88 -11.51 -14.96 1.91
CA ILE A 88 -11.81 -16.40 2.03
C ILE A 88 -12.08 -17.03 0.67
N PHE A 89 -12.64 -16.28 -0.28
CA PHE A 89 -12.85 -16.74 -1.66
C PHE A 89 -11.54 -17.12 -2.39
N TYR A 90 -10.38 -16.76 -1.84
CA TYR A 90 -9.11 -17.27 -2.34
C TYR A 90 -8.87 -18.74 -1.97
N PHE A 91 -9.38 -19.21 -0.82
CA PHE A 91 -9.13 -20.54 -0.28
C PHE A 91 -10.26 -21.54 -0.52
N ALA A 92 -11.46 -21.05 -0.83
CA ALA A 92 -12.64 -21.85 -1.07
C ALA A 92 -13.37 -21.39 -2.34
N ASP A 93 -14.12 -22.29 -2.97
CA ASP A 93 -14.93 -21.95 -4.14
C ASP A 93 -15.95 -20.86 -3.80
N ALA A 94 -15.84 -19.71 -4.45
CA ALA A 94 -16.60 -18.52 -4.10
C ALA A 94 -18.12 -18.69 -4.27
N PRO A 95 -18.64 -19.20 -5.42
CA PRO A 95 -20.07 -19.39 -5.60
C PRO A 95 -20.67 -20.34 -4.55
N THR A 96 -20.00 -21.46 -4.28
CA THR A 96 -20.47 -22.45 -3.30
C THR A 96 -20.44 -21.87 -1.89
N LEU A 97 -19.33 -21.25 -1.48
CA LEU A 97 -19.18 -20.68 -0.14
C LEU A 97 -20.18 -19.55 0.11
N VAL A 98 -20.47 -18.70 -0.88
CA VAL A 98 -21.50 -17.67 -0.75
C VAL A 98 -22.87 -18.30 -0.45
N GLY A 99 -23.24 -19.34 -1.20
CA GLY A 99 -24.47 -20.09 -0.94
C GLY A 99 -24.51 -20.64 0.48
N GLU A 100 -23.44 -21.32 0.90
CA GLU A 100 -23.32 -21.93 2.23
C GLU A 100 -23.36 -20.90 3.38
N LEU A 101 -22.79 -19.71 3.16
CA LEU A 101 -22.82 -18.62 4.14
C LEU A 101 -24.26 -18.15 4.39
N PHE A 102 -25.06 -17.99 3.33
CA PHE A 102 -26.46 -17.57 3.42
C PHE A 102 -27.39 -18.68 3.94
N THR A 103 -27.10 -19.96 3.64
CA THR A 103 -27.90 -21.10 4.14
C THR A 103 -27.52 -21.52 5.56
N GLY A 104 -26.46 -20.97 6.15
CA GLY A 104 -26.02 -21.32 7.51
C GLY A 104 -25.25 -22.63 7.58
N THR A 105 -24.80 -23.17 6.44
CA THR A 105 -24.18 -24.49 6.34
C THR A 105 -22.66 -24.45 6.12
N ALA A 106 -22.07 -23.24 6.02
CA ALA A 106 -20.63 -23.11 5.82
C ALA A 106 -19.84 -23.64 7.03
N ALA A 107 -18.58 -24.03 6.79
CA ALA A 107 -17.70 -24.46 7.86
C ALA A 107 -17.53 -23.36 8.93
N PRO A 108 -17.51 -23.70 10.24
CA PRO A 108 -17.34 -22.71 11.31
C PRO A 108 -16.11 -21.82 11.16
N VAL A 109 -15.03 -22.36 10.58
CA VAL A 109 -13.80 -21.63 10.28
C VAL A 109 -14.06 -20.44 9.35
N ALA A 110 -14.91 -20.60 8.33
CA ALA A 110 -15.23 -19.51 7.41
C ALA A 110 -15.92 -18.35 8.12
N TYR A 111 -16.91 -18.65 8.97
CA TYR A 111 -17.60 -17.64 9.78
C TYR A 111 -16.65 -16.93 10.74
N ILE A 112 -15.82 -17.67 11.47
CA ILE A 112 -14.87 -17.10 12.42
C ILE A 112 -13.87 -16.19 11.70
N THR A 113 -13.33 -16.62 10.56
CA THR A 113 -12.39 -15.80 9.78
C THR A 113 -13.04 -14.54 9.23
N ILE A 114 -14.26 -14.61 8.67
CA ILE A 114 -15.01 -13.40 8.25
C ILE A 114 -15.24 -12.48 9.44
N ALA A 115 -15.68 -13.00 10.57
CA ALA A 115 -15.96 -12.20 11.75
C ALA A 115 -14.69 -11.49 12.27
N VAL A 116 -13.55 -12.19 12.36
CA VAL A 116 -12.28 -11.61 12.80
C VAL A 116 -11.76 -10.55 11.82
N LEU A 117 -11.80 -10.83 10.51
CA LEU A 117 -11.38 -9.85 9.50
C LEU A 117 -12.30 -8.62 9.49
N THR A 118 -13.62 -8.83 9.60
CA THR A 118 -14.60 -7.74 9.70
C THR A 118 -14.34 -6.89 10.94
N ALA A 119 -14.16 -7.53 12.10
CA ALA A 119 -13.92 -6.85 13.36
C ALA A 119 -12.62 -6.05 13.33
N THR A 120 -11.54 -6.61 12.77
CA THR A 120 -10.26 -5.90 12.66
C THR A 120 -10.35 -4.74 11.67
N THR A 121 -10.91 -4.91 10.47
CA THR A 121 -11.11 -3.82 9.50
C THR A 121 -11.99 -2.70 10.09
N TYR A 122 -13.10 -3.05 10.73
CA TYR A 122 -14.00 -2.10 11.37
C TYR A 122 -13.31 -1.32 12.50
N THR A 123 -12.60 -2.02 13.39
CA THR A 123 -11.96 -1.41 14.55
C THR A 123 -10.76 -0.55 14.11
N PHE A 124 -9.87 -1.10 13.30
CA PHE A 124 -8.64 -0.44 12.90
C PHE A 124 -8.90 0.69 11.91
N GLY A 125 -9.68 0.46 10.86
CA GLY A 125 -10.00 1.50 9.87
C GLY A 125 -11.02 2.51 10.38
N GLY A 126 -12.07 2.05 11.06
CA GLY A 126 -13.20 2.90 11.42
C GLY A 126 -12.98 3.71 12.69
N LEU A 127 -12.49 3.05 13.75
CA LEU A 127 -12.41 3.61 15.10
C LEU A 127 -11.00 4.12 15.44
N MET A 128 -9.97 3.32 15.19
CA MET A 128 -8.58 3.66 15.57
C MET A 128 -7.86 4.54 14.55
N ARG A 129 -8.18 4.41 13.26
CA ARG A 129 -7.70 5.28 12.16
C ARG A 129 -6.18 5.52 12.21
N GLU A 130 -5.74 6.75 12.41
CA GLU A 130 -4.34 7.17 12.43
C GLU A 130 -3.53 6.56 13.59
N GLN A 131 -4.19 6.17 14.69
CA GLN A 131 -3.53 5.53 15.83
C GLN A 131 -2.82 4.23 15.43
N VAL A 132 -3.38 3.52 14.45
CA VAL A 132 -2.77 2.30 13.90
C VAL A 132 -1.44 2.64 13.21
N CYS A 133 -1.43 3.68 12.38
CA CYS A 133 -0.24 4.13 11.66
C CYS A 133 0.86 4.63 12.61
N THR A 134 0.49 5.38 13.65
CA THR A 134 1.44 5.98 14.60
C THR A 134 2.03 4.95 15.57
N TYR A 135 1.19 4.09 16.16
CA TYR A 135 1.60 3.27 17.30
C TYR A 135 1.78 1.78 17.00
N MET A 136 1.03 1.22 16.05
CA MET A 136 1.02 -0.23 15.79
C MET A 136 1.82 -0.61 14.55
N CYS A 137 1.77 0.22 13.51
CA CYS A 137 2.33 -0.09 12.21
C CYS A 137 3.86 0.00 12.24
N PRO A 138 4.60 -1.06 11.86
CA PRO A 138 6.06 -0.99 11.77
C PRO A 138 6.54 -0.29 10.49
N TRP A 139 5.67 -0.18 9.47
CA TRP A 139 6.02 0.31 8.14
C TRP A 139 6.60 1.72 8.10
N PRO A 140 6.08 2.73 8.84
CA PRO A 140 6.66 4.07 8.81
C PRO A 140 8.14 4.09 9.17
N ARG A 141 8.56 3.25 10.13
CA ARG A 141 9.96 3.12 10.57
C ARG A 141 10.80 2.39 9.52
N ILE A 142 10.29 1.26 9.03
CA ILE A 142 10.98 0.45 8.01
C ILE A 142 11.18 1.24 6.72
N GLN A 143 10.16 1.96 6.25
CA GLN A 143 10.27 2.78 5.04
C GLN A 143 11.15 4.01 5.24
N ALA A 144 11.14 4.65 6.42
CA ALA A 144 12.04 5.77 6.71
C ALA A 144 13.51 5.35 6.58
N ALA A 145 13.87 4.13 7.01
CA ALA A 145 15.22 3.59 6.84
C ALA A 145 15.58 3.24 5.38
N MET A 146 14.60 3.15 4.48
CA MET A 146 14.86 2.90 3.06
C MET A 146 15.09 4.19 2.25
N LEU A 147 14.64 5.34 2.77
CA LEU A 147 14.81 6.64 2.11
C LEU A 147 16.29 7.01 2.02
N ASP A 148 16.58 7.89 1.08
CA ASP A 148 17.89 8.51 0.90
C ASP A 148 17.71 9.94 0.37
N GLU A 149 18.82 10.64 0.13
CA GLU A 149 18.83 12.08 -0.17
C GLU A 149 18.14 12.43 -1.49
N ASN A 150 17.92 11.45 -2.37
CA ASN A 150 17.27 11.63 -3.67
C ASN A 150 15.89 10.97 -3.74
N SER A 151 15.40 10.42 -2.63
CA SER A 151 14.04 9.90 -2.54
C SER A 151 13.06 11.07 -2.47
N LEU A 152 11.99 11.04 -3.26
CA LEU A 152 10.95 12.07 -3.18
C LEU A 152 10.15 11.94 -1.89
N THR A 153 10.06 13.03 -1.14
CA THR A 153 9.26 13.11 0.08
C THR A 153 8.40 14.36 0.05
N VAL A 154 7.27 14.34 0.76
CA VAL A 154 6.44 15.54 0.94
C VAL A 154 7.15 16.45 1.93
N THR A 155 7.51 17.66 1.49
CA THR A 155 8.37 18.59 2.23
C THR A 155 7.78 19.99 2.21
N TYR A 156 7.74 20.64 3.37
CA TYR A 156 7.55 22.08 3.45
C TYR A 156 8.88 22.78 3.14
N ASN A 157 8.85 23.67 2.15
CA ASN A 157 10.06 24.33 1.66
C ASN A 157 10.39 25.56 2.51
N ASP A 158 11.10 25.37 3.62
CA ASP A 158 11.54 26.44 4.55
C ASP A 158 12.25 27.59 3.83
N TRP A 159 13.15 27.25 2.90
CA TRP A 159 13.93 28.18 2.08
C TRP A 159 13.06 29.21 1.33
N ARG A 160 11.79 28.89 1.13
CA ARG A 160 10.77 29.73 0.50
C ARG A 160 9.76 30.29 1.51
N GLY A 161 9.35 29.46 2.46
CA GLY A 161 8.24 29.73 3.37
C GLY A 161 8.60 30.65 4.52
N GLU A 162 9.87 30.67 4.93
CA GLU A 162 10.33 31.37 6.13
C GLU A 162 11.10 32.66 5.80
N PRO A 163 11.04 33.70 6.66
CA PRO A 163 10.23 33.78 7.88
C PRO A 163 8.74 33.96 7.56
N ARG A 164 7.90 33.09 8.12
CA ARG A 164 6.44 33.11 7.89
C ARG A 164 5.75 34.22 8.65
N SER A 165 4.67 34.77 8.08
CA SER A 165 3.88 35.81 8.76
C SER A 165 2.43 35.86 8.31
N ARG A 166 1.51 35.99 9.28
CA ARG A 166 0.10 36.29 9.03
C ARG A 166 -0.14 37.67 8.41
N HIS A 167 0.83 38.58 8.54
CA HIS A 167 0.74 39.96 8.11
C HIS A 167 1.83 40.31 7.09
N ALA A 168 2.05 39.43 6.11
CA ALA A 168 3.13 39.57 5.13
C ALA A 168 3.22 40.96 4.48
N LYS A 169 2.09 41.55 4.08
CA LYS A 169 2.05 42.92 3.50
C LYS A 169 2.59 43.99 4.46
N LYS A 170 2.31 43.87 5.75
CA LYS A 170 2.79 44.81 6.78
C LYS A 170 4.29 44.65 7.03
N VAL A 171 4.76 43.40 7.10
CA VAL A 171 6.19 43.08 7.27
C VAL A 171 7.00 43.61 6.08
N GLN A 172 6.49 43.40 4.87
CA GLN A 172 7.11 43.90 3.64
C GLN A 172 7.13 45.44 3.59
N ALA A 173 6.05 46.11 4.03
CA ALA A 173 6.00 47.57 4.13
C ALA A 173 7.01 48.15 5.15
N SER A 174 7.39 47.37 6.17
CA SER A 174 8.46 47.74 7.11
C SER A 174 9.88 47.44 6.60
N GLY A 175 10.04 47.04 5.34
CA GLY A 175 11.34 46.74 4.74
C GLY A 175 11.96 45.42 5.20
N GLN A 176 11.21 44.59 5.93
CA GLN A 176 11.65 43.26 6.35
C GLN A 176 11.27 42.21 5.31
N SER A 177 12.14 41.21 5.12
CA SER A 177 11.85 40.08 4.25
C SER A 177 10.79 39.17 4.89
N VAL A 178 9.92 38.61 4.06
CA VAL A 178 8.87 37.68 4.49
C VAL A 178 8.76 36.55 3.49
N GLY A 179 8.65 35.33 4.00
CA GLY A 179 8.49 34.14 3.18
C GLY A 179 7.07 34.00 2.63
N ASP A 180 6.85 32.95 1.85
CA ASP A 180 5.56 32.72 1.21
C ASP A 180 4.50 32.13 2.14
N CYS A 181 4.90 31.53 3.25
CA CYS A 181 3.98 30.96 4.21
C CYS A 181 3.25 32.05 4.99
N VAL A 182 1.92 32.06 4.89
CA VAL A 182 1.04 33.01 5.58
C VAL A 182 0.53 32.51 6.93
N ASP A 183 1.07 31.40 7.44
CA ASP A 183 0.72 30.85 8.75
C ASP A 183 -0.80 30.59 8.95
N CYS A 184 -1.47 30.07 7.91
CA CYS A 184 -2.91 29.81 7.91
C CYS A 184 -3.31 28.47 8.55
N ASN A 185 -2.36 27.57 8.83
CA ASN A 185 -2.58 26.21 9.35
C ASN A 185 -3.45 25.29 8.47
N ALA A 186 -3.67 25.61 7.19
CA ALA A 186 -4.45 24.76 6.29
C ALA A 186 -3.83 23.37 6.09
N CYS A 187 -2.49 23.30 5.99
CA CYS A 187 -1.75 22.05 5.88
C CYS A 187 -1.88 21.16 7.13
N VAL A 188 -1.95 21.76 8.32
CA VAL A 188 -2.16 21.03 9.59
C VAL A 188 -3.59 20.52 9.68
N ALA A 189 -4.57 21.36 9.31
CA ALA A 189 -5.99 21.03 9.40
C ALA A 189 -6.42 19.88 8.48
N VAL A 190 -5.73 19.69 7.35
CA VAL A 190 -6.02 18.61 6.39
C VAL A 190 -5.20 17.33 6.67
N CYS A 191 -4.19 17.40 7.52
CA CYS A 191 -3.32 16.26 7.78
C CYS A 191 -4.07 15.17 8.57
N PRO A 192 -4.25 13.95 8.03
CA PRO A 192 -4.95 12.89 8.75
C PRO A 192 -4.17 12.39 9.98
N MET A 193 -2.86 12.65 10.02
CA MET A 193 -1.97 12.26 11.12
C MET A 193 -1.86 13.35 12.20
N GLY A 194 -2.48 14.52 11.99
CA GLY A 194 -2.48 15.62 12.96
C GLY A 194 -1.12 16.33 13.14
N ILE A 195 -0.19 16.15 12.22
CA ILE A 195 1.14 16.74 12.30
C ILE A 195 1.21 18.14 11.68
N ASP A 196 2.18 18.92 12.13
CA ASP A 196 2.60 20.15 11.46
C ASP A 196 3.80 19.87 10.53
N ILE A 197 3.53 19.80 9.23
CA ILE A 197 4.55 19.56 8.20
C ILE A 197 5.65 20.63 8.16
N ARG A 198 5.42 21.78 8.80
CA ARG A 198 6.40 22.87 8.89
C ARG A 198 7.49 22.63 9.94
N ASP A 199 7.32 21.63 10.80
CA ASP A 199 8.34 21.21 11.76
C ASP A 199 9.29 20.15 11.13
N GLY A 200 9.22 19.96 9.82
CA GLY A 200 10.07 19.04 9.06
C GLY A 200 9.49 17.64 8.92
N GLN A 201 10.36 16.68 8.61
CA GLN A 201 9.95 15.30 8.35
C GLN A 201 9.68 14.55 9.64
N GLN A 202 8.41 14.20 9.86
CA GLN A 202 7.96 13.43 11.01
C GLN A 202 7.68 11.96 10.64
N LEU A 203 7.80 11.05 11.61
CA LEU A 203 7.64 9.62 11.38
C LEU A 203 6.19 9.27 11.04
N GLU A 204 5.24 10.00 11.61
CA GLU A 204 3.80 9.86 11.45
C GLU A 204 3.33 10.22 10.04
N CYS A 205 4.05 11.08 9.32
CA CYS A 205 3.66 11.49 7.98
C CYS A 205 3.54 10.28 7.03
N ILE A 206 2.35 10.03 6.47
CA ILE A 206 2.15 8.95 5.50
C ILE A 206 2.40 9.35 4.05
N THR A 207 2.82 10.60 3.79
CA THR A 207 3.08 11.16 2.45
C THR A 207 1.90 11.11 1.46
N CYS A 208 0.67 11.28 1.97
CA CYS A 208 -0.56 11.32 1.16
C CYS A 208 -0.81 12.64 0.40
N ALA A 209 0.10 13.62 0.50
CA ALA A 209 0.05 14.91 -0.20
C ALA A 209 -1.17 15.82 0.01
N LEU A 210 -2.13 15.49 0.87
CA LEU A 210 -3.27 16.37 1.17
C LEU A 210 -2.86 17.79 1.60
N CYS A 211 -1.72 17.92 2.28
CA CYS A 211 -1.16 19.21 2.66
C CYS A 211 -0.62 20.03 1.46
N ILE A 212 -0.19 19.38 0.38
CA ILE A 212 0.19 20.04 -0.89
C ILE A 212 -1.06 20.69 -1.49
N ASP A 213 -2.13 19.90 -1.70
CA ASP A 213 -3.36 20.39 -2.32
C ASP A 213 -3.98 21.57 -1.54
N ALA A 214 -4.02 21.46 -0.21
CA ALA A 214 -4.52 22.53 0.65
C ALA A 214 -3.65 23.79 0.60
N CYS A 215 -2.31 23.62 0.54
CA CYS A 215 -1.39 24.75 0.49
C CYS A 215 -1.41 25.45 -0.86
N ASP A 216 -1.41 24.69 -1.96
CA ASP A 216 -1.50 25.24 -3.31
C ASP A 216 -2.81 26.00 -3.51
N GLY A 217 -3.92 25.52 -2.96
CA GLY A 217 -5.19 26.27 -2.96
C GLY A 217 -5.13 27.61 -2.20
N VAL A 218 -4.23 27.76 -1.23
CA VAL A 218 -3.95 29.06 -0.58
C VAL A 218 -3.00 29.90 -1.44
N MET A 219 -1.95 29.30 -2.02
CA MET A 219 -1.01 30.01 -2.90
C MET A 219 -1.71 30.63 -4.11
N ASP A 220 -2.62 29.89 -4.75
CA ASP A 220 -3.42 30.36 -5.88
C ASP A 220 -4.24 31.60 -5.50
N LYS A 221 -4.90 31.61 -4.33
CA LYS A 221 -5.69 32.75 -3.84
C LYS A 221 -4.83 33.98 -3.54
N LEU A 222 -3.56 33.77 -3.21
CA LEU A 222 -2.60 34.84 -2.96
C LEU A 222 -1.88 35.30 -4.24
N GLY A 223 -2.10 34.62 -5.38
CA GLY A 223 -1.39 34.89 -6.63
C GLY A 223 0.09 34.53 -6.56
N LYS A 224 0.46 33.54 -5.75
CA LYS A 224 1.84 33.04 -5.61
C LYS A 224 2.01 31.71 -6.35
N GLU A 225 3.24 31.43 -6.78
CA GLU A 225 3.58 30.15 -7.42
C GLU A 225 3.25 28.96 -6.50
N ARG A 226 2.86 27.81 -7.06
CA ARG A 226 2.58 26.59 -6.28
C ARG A 226 3.85 25.95 -5.73
N GLY A 227 3.71 24.92 -4.88
CA GLY A 227 4.85 24.15 -4.38
C GLY A 227 5.55 24.73 -3.16
N LEU A 228 4.82 25.45 -2.28
CA LEU A 228 5.35 25.81 -0.96
C LEU A 228 5.50 24.56 -0.09
N ILE A 229 4.54 23.64 -0.18
CA ILE A 229 4.71 22.25 0.20
C ILE A 229 4.73 21.46 -1.11
N SER A 230 5.71 20.59 -1.31
CA SER A 230 5.86 19.86 -2.57
C SER A 230 6.53 18.51 -2.36
N TYR A 231 6.52 17.66 -3.39
CA TYR A 231 7.44 16.54 -3.46
C TYR A 231 8.84 17.07 -3.77
N ALA A 232 9.75 16.95 -2.81
CA ALA A 232 11.13 17.36 -2.94
C ALA A 232 12.07 16.24 -2.50
N THR A 233 13.27 16.21 -3.07
CA THR A 233 14.36 15.42 -2.53
C THR A 233 15.12 16.24 -1.49
N LEU A 234 15.76 15.56 -0.53
CA LEU A 234 16.61 16.25 0.45
C LEU A 234 17.77 16.99 -0.24
N SER A 235 18.29 16.44 -1.35
CA SER A 235 19.33 17.09 -2.15
C SER A 235 18.88 18.42 -2.77
N ASP A 236 17.67 18.48 -3.37
CA ASP A 236 17.11 19.72 -3.91
C ASP A 236 16.80 20.73 -2.81
N TYR A 237 16.20 20.25 -1.72
CA TYR A 237 15.90 21.07 -0.56
C TYR A 237 17.17 21.73 0.00
N ASN A 238 18.25 20.97 0.20
CA ASN A 238 19.51 21.48 0.73
C ASN A 238 20.17 22.48 -0.22
N ALA A 239 20.14 22.24 -1.54
CA ALA A 239 20.65 23.18 -2.52
C ALA A 239 19.90 24.53 -2.48
N ASN A 240 18.57 24.48 -2.40
CA ASN A 240 17.73 25.66 -2.29
C ASN A 240 17.89 26.38 -0.94
N MET A 241 18.08 25.62 0.14
CA MET A 241 18.37 26.18 1.46
C MET A 241 19.72 26.91 1.49
N MET A 242 20.75 26.36 0.86
CA MET A 242 22.03 27.03 0.70
C MET A 242 21.88 28.34 -0.08
N LEU A 243 21.10 28.36 -1.16
CA LEU A 243 20.81 29.59 -1.91
C LEU A 243 20.09 30.63 -1.04
N ALA A 244 19.04 30.22 -0.33
CA ALA A 244 18.25 31.10 0.53
C ALA A 244 18.99 31.66 1.74
N THR A 245 20.12 31.05 2.13
CA THR A 245 20.92 31.45 3.31
C THR A 245 22.29 32.04 2.93
N ALA A 246 22.52 32.31 1.64
CA ALA A 246 23.83 32.74 1.12
C ALA A 246 24.98 31.81 1.57
N GLY A 247 24.79 30.51 1.36
CA GLY A 247 25.74 29.46 1.77
C GLY A 247 25.77 29.21 3.29
N GLY A 248 24.68 29.49 4.01
CA GLY A 248 24.60 29.36 5.47
C GLY A 248 25.16 30.55 6.26
N SER A 249 25.53 31.65 5.59
CA SER A 249 26.07 32.86 6.23
C SER A 249 25.01 33.78 6.84
N SER A 250 23.74 33.59 6.48
CA SER A 250 22.62 34.41 6.92
C SER A 250 21.38 33.58 7.24
N SER A 251 20.44 34.17 7.98
CA SER A 251 19.09 33.60 8.09
C SER A 251 18.40 33.56 6.72
N ILE A 252 17.34 32.76 6.62
CA ILE A 252 16.60 32.58 5.36
C ILE A 252 16.17 33.95 4.84
N ASN A 253 16.62 34.26 3.62
CA ASN A 253 16.29 35.48 2.91
C ASN A 253 15.56 35.14 1.60
N PRO A 254 14.23 35.27 1.58
CA PRO A 254 13.39 35.02 0.40
C PRO A 254 13.78 35.80 -0.86
N SER A 255 14.50 36.92 -0.75
CA SER A 255 14.92 37.67 -1.93
C SER A 255 16.05 37.00 -2.72
N LEU A 256 16.83 36.10 -2.09
CA LEU A 256 17.95 35.41 -2.74
C LEU A 256 17.48 34.31 -3.72
N VAL A 257 16.28 33.79 -3.51
CA VAL A 257 15.68 32.74 -4.35
C VAL A 257 14.77 33.30 -5.44
N ARG A 258 14.62 34.63 -5.52
CA ARG A 258 13.75 35.32 -6.48
C ARG A 258 14.53 36.29 -7.37
N THR A 259 14.03 36.50 -8.58
CA THR A 259 14.51 37.53 -9.50
C THR A 259 13.98 38.90 -9.09
N ALA A 260 14.52 39.98 -9.70
CA ALA A 260 14.01 41.34 -9.48
C ALA A 260 12.53 41.51 -9.88
N VAL A 261 12.03 40.64 -10.77
CA VAL A 261 10.62 40.64 -11.24
C VAL A 261 9.73 39.82 -10.30
N GLY A 262 10.32 39.12 -9.31
CA GLY A 262 9.60 38.36 -8.30
C GLY A 262 9.35 36.89 -8.64
N THR A 263 9.76 36.41 -9.81
CA THR A 263 9.75 34.97 -10.17
C THR A 263 10.88 34.21 -9.46
N PHE A 264 10.83 32.88 -9.40
CA PHE A 264 11.98 32.11 -8.92
C PHE A 264 13.22 32.32 -9.80
N SER A 265 14.38 32.31 -9.15
CA SER A 265 15.69 32.31 -9.82
C SER A 265 15.93 30.96 -10.50
N ASP A 266 16.58 30.95 -11.67
CA ASP A 266 16.99 29.73 -12.37
C ASP A 266 17.99 28.86 -11.56
N GLN A 267 18.55 29.43 -10.49
CA GLN A 267 19.43 28.73 -9.55
C GLN A 267 18.67 27.84 -8.57
N VAL A 268 17.35 28.01 -8.46
CA VAL A 268 16.51 27.14 -7.62
C VAL A 268 16.51 25.75 -8.24
N ALA A 269 17.00 24.78 -7.48
CA ALA A 269 16.98 23.39 -7.84
C ALA A 269 15.54 22.87 -7.88
N HIS A 270 15.19 22.23 -8.98
CA HIS A 270 13.91 21.58 -9.18
C HIS A 270 14.11 20.08 -9.34
N PHE A 271 13.09 19.31 -8.94
CA PHE A 271 13.11 17.88 -9.17
C PHE A 271 13.11 17.59 -10.68
N HIS A 272 14.06 16.76 -11.11
CA HIS A 272 14.12 16.21 -12.45
C HIS A 272 13.99 14.70 -12.41
N ILE A 273 13.18 14.13 -13.30
CA ILE A 273 12.91 12.68 -13.35
C ILE A 273 14.19 11.83 -13.49
N ARG A 274 15.25 12.39 -14.07
CA ARG A 274 16.57 11.75 -14.17
C ARG A 274 17.13 11.33 -12.80
N LYS A 275 16.76 12.01 -11.70
CA LYS A 275 17.20 11.66 -10.34
C LYS A 275 16.65 10.32 -9.83
N ILE A 276 15.53 9.86 -10.39
CA ILE A 276 15.00 8.52 -10.10
C ILE A 276 15.89 7.43 -10.73
N PHE A 277 16.57 7.72 -11.84
CA PHE A 277 17.40 6.77 -12.58
C PHE A 277 18.83 6.74 -12.05
N ARG A 278 19.10 5.86 -11.09
CA ARG A 278 20.36 5.79 -10.34
C ARG A 278 20.75 4.33 -10.06
N PRO A 279 22.02 4.04 -9.74
CA PRO A 279 22.49 2.66 -9.56
C PRO A 279 21.60 1.84 -8.62
N ARG A 280 21.17 2.43 -7.50
CA ARG A 280 20.29 1.77 -6.53
C ARG A 280 18.92 1.36 -7.12
N THR A 281 18.27 2.24 -7.87
CA THR A 281 16.96 1.93 -8.49
C THR A 281 17.11 0.92 -9.62
N TYR A 282 18.21 0.98 -10.39
CA TYR A 282 18.51 -0.05 -11.39
C TYR A 282 18.73 -1.42 -10.77
N VAL A 283 19.41 -1.52 -9.63
CA VAL A 283 19.57 -2.79 -8.91
C VAL A 283 18.22 -3.38 -8.49
N TYR A 284 17.36 -2.58 -7.84
CA TYR A 284 16.04 -3.06 -7.44
C TYR A 284 15.14 -3.39 -8.63
N MET A 285 15.16 -2.57 -9.69
CA MET A 285 14.39 -2.82 -10.91
C MET A 285 14.89 -4.07 -11.65
N GLY A 286 16.20 -4.29 -11.71
CA GLY A 286 16.81 -5.48 -12.28
C GLY A 286 16.42 -6.74 -11.51
N LEU A 287 16.53 -6.71 -10.17
CA LEU A 287 16.11 -7.82 -9.32
C LEU A 287 14.61 -8.12 -9.46
N TRP A 288 13.77 -7.09 -9.40
CA TRP A 288 12.31 -7.23 -9.57
C TRP A 288 11.95 -7.84 -10.93
N SER A 289 12.57 -7.35 -11.99
CA SER A 289 12.34 -7.83 -13.36
C SER A 289 12.83 -9.26 -13.55
N LEU A 290 13.99 -9.61 -12.99
CA LEU A 290 14.54 -10.97 -13.06
C LEU A 290 13.63 -11.98 -12.38
N ILE A 291 13.10 -11.65 -11.19
CA ILE A 291 12.14 -12.52 -10.50
C ILE A 291 10.86 -12.65 -11.33
N GLY A 292 10.33 -11.53 -11.85
CA GLY A 292 9.13 -11.53 -12.69
C GLY A 292 9.28 -12.37 -13.96
N LEU A 293 10.40 -12.23 -14.67
CA LEU A 293 10.72 -13.02 -15.85
C LEU A 293 10.89 -14.50 -15.51
N GLY A 294 11.53 -14.83 -14.38
CA GLY A 294 11.67 -16.20 -13.90
C GLY A 294 10.33 -16.85 -13.56
N LEU A 295 9.43 -16.13 -12.89
CA LEU A 295 8.08 -16.61 -12.60
C LEU A 295 7.24 -16.77 -13.87
N LEU A 296 7.34 -15.81 -14.80
CA LEU A 296 6.65 -15.89 -16.09
C LEU A 296 7.13 -17.08 -16.91
N TYR A 297 8.45 -17.27 -17.00
CA TYR A 297 9.04 -18.42 -17.67
C TYR A 297 8.55 -19.72 -17.03
N SER A 298 8.65 -19.85 -15.71
CA SER A 298 8.16 -21.02 -14.97
C SER A 298 6.68 -21.28 -15.22
N LEU A 299 5.85 -20.24 -15.32
CA LEU A 299 4.42 -20.37 -15.57
C LEU A 299 4.14 -20.85 -17.00
N LEU A 300 4.86 -20.31 -17.98
CA LEU A 300 4.71 -20.66 -19.39
C LEU A 300 5.22 -22.07 -19.71
N THR A 301 6.28 -22.53 -19.03
CA THR A 301 6.85 -23.87 -19.20
C THR A 301 6.27 -24.89 -18.21
N ARG A 302 5.23 -24.55 -17.46
CA ARG A 302 4.63 -25.45 -16.47
C ARG A 302 3.95 -26.62 -17.18
N ASP A 303 4.38 -27.83 -16.84
CA ASP A 303 3.67 -29.05 -17.21
C ASP A 303 2.26 -29.05 -16.61
N ARG A 304 1.28 -29.36 -17.45
CA ARG A 304 -0.15 -29.36 -17.08
C ARG A 304 -0.66 -30.74 -16.67
N LEU A 305 0.22 -31.74 -16.67
CA LEU A 305 -0.02 -33.09 -16.21
C LEU A 305 1.14 -33.51 -15.32
N GLU A 306 0.85 -33.81 -14.06
CA GLU A 306 1.84 -34.26 -13.10
C GLU A 306 1.60 -35.73 -12.76
N LEU A 307 2.67 -36.54 -12.77
CA LEU A 307 2.69 -37.95 -12.43
C LEU A 307 3.62 -38.14 -11.22
N ASN A 308 3.08 -38.65 -10.12
CA ASN A 308 3.86 -38.99 -8.93
C ASN A 308 3.70 -40.49 -8.63
N VAL A 309 4.81 -41.22 -8.65
CA VAL A 309 4.85 -42.67 -8.42
C VAL A 309 5.50 -42.94 -7.07
N LEU A 310 4.74 -43.52 -6.15
CA LEU A 310 5.18 -43.84 -4.80
C LEU A 310 5.24 -45.35 -4.63
N HIS A 311 6.41 -45.91 -4.33
CA HIS A 311 6.53 -47.33 -4.02
C HIS A 311 5.94 -47.63 -2.64
N ASP A 312 5.08 -48.64 -2.56
CA ASP A 312 4.51 -49.10 -1.30
C ASP A 312 5.59 -49.78 -0.48
N ARG A 313 5.75 -49.33 0.77
CA ARG A 313 6.88 -49.75 1.60
C ARG A 313 6.57 -50.92 2.52
N ASN A 314 5.33 -51.34 2.63
CA ASN A 314 4.88 -52.36 3.57
C ASN A 314 3.77 -53.24 2.98
N PRO A 315 4.10 -54.43 2.42
CA PRO A 315 5.45 -54.98 2.21
C PRO A 315 6.19 -54.32 1.03
N GLN A 316 7.53 -54.37 1.04
CA GLN A 316 8.35 -53.85 -0.08
C GLN A 316 8.19 -54.65 -1.37
N PHE A 317 7.98 -55.97 -1.26
CA PHE A 317 7.69 -56.87 -2.36
C PHE A 317 6.97 -58.10 -1.82
N VAL A 318 6.22 -58.78 -2.69
CA VAL A 318 5.54 -60.05 -2.38
C VAL A 318 5.90 -61.07 -3.46
N THR A 319 6.38 -62.24 -3.03
CA THR A 319 6.60 -63.37 -3.95
C THR A 319 5.30 -64.12 -4.15
N LEU A 320 4.91 -64.34 -5.40
CA LEU A 320 3.71 -65.08 -5.80
C LEU A 320 4.02 -66.59 -5.87
N SER A 321 2.96 -67.41 -5.94
CA SER A 321 3.06 -68.88 -5.95
C SER A 321 3.75 -69.45 -7.19
N ASP A 322 3.80 -68.69 -8.28
CA ASP A 322 4.54 -69.00 -9.51
C ASP A 322 6.03 -68.59 -9.45
N GLY A 323 6.47 -68.03 -8.32
CA GLY A 323 7.84 -67.55 -8.11
C GLY A 323 8.09 -66.12 -8.62
N SER A 324 7.10 -65.47 -9.22
CA SER A 324 7.21 -64.07 -9.66
C SER A 324 7.15 -63.08 -8.49
N ILE A 325 7.67 -61.86 -8.69
CA ILE A 325 7.70 -60.81 -7.66
C ILE A 325 6.70 -59.72 -8.02
N ARG A 326 5.81 -59.40 -7.08
CA ARG A 326 4.87 -58.28 -7.15
C ARG A 326 5.33 -57.13 -6.25
N ASN A 327 5.42 -55.94 -6.81
CA ASN A 327 5.67 -54.69 -6.09
C ASN A 327 4.42 -53.80 -6.17
N GLY A 328 4.08 -53.13 -5.08
CA GLY A 328 2.97 -52.18 -5.02
C GLY A 328 3.42 -50.77 -5.30
N TYR A 329 2.72 -50.05 -6.19
CA TYR A 329 2.98 -48.64 -6.44
C TYR A 329 1.68 -47.84 -6.40
N SER A 330 1.70 -46.75 -5.65
CA SER A 330 0.66 -45.74 -5.66
C SER A 330 1.00 -44.68 -6.71
N VAL A 331 0.23 -44.65 -7.81
CA VAL A 331 0.37 -43.66 -8.87
C VAL A 331 -0.65 -42.54 -8.69
N LYS A 332 -0.19 -41.31 -8.50
CA LYS A 332 -1.03 -40.11 -8.42
C LYS A 332 -0.88 -39.30 -9.71
N LEU A 333 -2.00 -39.08 -10.40
CA LEU A 333 -2.11 -38.25 -11.59
C LEU A 333 -2.85 -36.96 -11.25
N LEU A 334 -2.30 -35.81 -11.63
CA LEU A 334 -2.95 -34.52 -11.46
C LEU A 334 -3.13 -33.83 -12.82
N ASN A 335 -4.38 -33.76 -13.27
CA ASN A 335 -4.76 -32.99 -14.46
C ASN A 335 -5.04 -31.54 -14.04
N MET A 336 -4.19 -30.62 -14.50
CA MET A 336 -4.28 -29.20 -14.16
C MET A 336 -5.08 -28.39 -15.19
N ILE A 337 -5.84 -29.07 -16.06
CA ILE A 337 -6.70 -28.48 -17.09
C ILE A 337 -8.15 -28.85 -16.74
N PRO A 338 -9.11 -27.90 -16.83
CA PRO A 338 -10.53 -28.16 -16.55
C PRO A 338 -11.24 -28.90 -17.71
N GLU A 339 -10.55 -29.83 -18.36
CA GLU A 339 -11.07 -30.64 -19.46
C GLU A 339 -10.76 -32.12 -19.19
N PRO A 340 -11.71 -33.04 -19.46
CA PRO A 340 -11.44 -34.48 -19.39
C PRO A 340 -10.31 -34.90 -20.32
N ARG A 341 -9.38 -35.72 -19.83
CA ARG A 341 -8.24 -36.23 -20.61
C ARG A 341 -8.08 -37.73 -20.44
N THR A 342 -7.88 -38.43 -21.55
CA THR A 342 -7.46 -39.83 -21.54
C THR A 342 -5.94 -39.89 -21.35
N ILE A 343 -5.50 -40.58 -20.31
CA ILE A 343 -4.08 -40.73 -19.96
C ILE A 343 -3.72 -42.20 -20.08
N VAL A 344 -2.68 -42.50 -20.85
CA VAL A 344 -2.13 -43.86 -20.95
C VAL A 344 -0.91 -43.95 -20.05
N VAL A 345 -0.94 -44.86 -19.08
CA VAL A 345 0.20 -45.17 -18.21
C VAL A 345 0.86 -46.42 -18.76
N THR A 346 2.17 -46.35 -19.03
CA THR A 346 2.95 -47.50 -19.53
C THR A 346 4.18 -47.70 -18.67
N MET A 347 4.51 -48.96 -18.39
CA MET A 347 5.77 -49.35 -17.77
C MET A 347 6.78 -49.74 -18.85
N GLN A 348 8.01 -49.24 -18.76
CA GLN A 348 9.11 -49.56 -19.68
C GLN A 348 10.36 -49.95 -18.87
N GLY A 349 11.29 -50.68 -19.49
CA GLY A 349 12.59 -51.03 -18.87
C GLY A 349 12.63 -52.33 -18.07
N LEU A 350 11.51 -53.04 -17.93
CA LEU A 350 11.44 -54.36 -17.29
C LEU A 350 10.92 -55.40 -18.28
N ARG A 351 11.78 -56.33 -18.71
CA ARG A 351 11.41 -57.39 -19.67
C ARG A 351 10.49 -58.41 -18.99
N GLY A 352 9.33 -58.68 -19.57
CA GLY A 352 8.36 -59.65 -19.06
C GLY A 352 7.60 -59.19 -17.81
N ALA A 353 7.69 -57.91 -17.44
CA ALA A 353 6.92 -57.37 -16.34
C ALA A 353 5.53 -56.94 -16.80
N GLU A 354 4.53 -57.31 -16.02
CA GLU A 354 3.13 -56.94 -16.25
C GLU A 354 2.72 -55.86 -15.24
N MET A 355 1.92 -54.90 -15.70
CA MET A 355 1.34 -53.87 -14.85
C MET A 355 -0.16 -54.14 -14.74
N SER A 356 -0.65 -54.35 -13.52
CA SER A 356 -2.08 -54.40 -13.23
C SER A 356 -2.47 -53.20 -12.36
N VAL A 357 -3.63 -52.62 -12.64
CA VAL A 357 -4.17 -51.49 -11.87
C VAL A 357 -5.31 -52.04 -11.01
N VAL A 358 -5.24 -51.79 -9.71
CA VAL A 358 -6.28 -52.27 -8.78
C VAL A 358 -7.61 -51.57 -9.11
N GLY A 359 -8.65 -52.37 -9.37
CA GLY A 359 -10.01 -51.87 -9.64
C GLY A 359 -10.29 -51.47 -11.09
N ILE A 360 -9.38 -51.78 -12.02
CA ILE A 360 -9.60 -51.70 -13.46
C ILE A 360 -9.30 -53.10 -14.00
N ASP A 361 -10.33 -53.80 -14.48
CA ASP A 361 -10.22 -55.15 -15.04
C ASP A 361 -9.48 -55.18 -16.37
#